data_AF-A0A1F9I6J5-F1
#
_entry.id   AF-A0A1F9I6J5-F1
#
_cell.length_a   1.000
_cell.length_b   1.000
_cell.length_c   1.000
_cell.angle_alpha   90.00
_cell.angle_beta   90.00
_cell.angle_gamma   90.00
#
_symmetry.space_group_name_H-M   'P 1'
#
loop_
_entity.id
_entity.type
_entity.pdbx_description
1 polymer ?
#
loop_
_entity_poly.entity_id
_entity_poly.type
_entity_poly.pdbx_seq_one_letter_code
_entity_poly.pdbx_strand_id
1 'polypeptide(L)'
;MVESLGGSDWKNIRTERESGGVYLYRFLKKGSPVWVAWNDNEGDRTLTIPAAKVKVTQLVPRFESGKDVTSYDGAFESQDLSATAGSSELRVRLGDSPVIIEQR
;
A
#
# COMPACT_ATOMS: atom_id res chain seq x y z
N MET A 1 -4.64 -8.17 -9.53
CA MET A 1 -4.81 -7.39 -8.29
C MET A 1 -5.74 -8.04 -7.26
N VAL A 2 -6.78 -8.78 -7.68
CA VAL A 2 -7.66 -9.57 -6.77
C VAL A 2 -6.87 -10.52 -5.85
N GLU A 3 -5.66 -10.94 -6.24
CA GLU A 3 -4.82 -11.86 -5.46
C GLU A 3 -4.01 -11.20 -4.32
N SER A 4 -3.78 -9.88 -4.36
CA SER A 4 -2.92 -9.22 -3.35
C SER A 4 -3.52 -9.25 -1.95
N LEU A 5 -4.85 -9.22 -1.84
CA LEU A 5 -5.59 -9.44 -0.58
C LEU A 5 -6.23 -10.84 -0.51
N GLY A 6 -5.94 -11.70 -1.49
CA GLY A 6 -6.41 -13.08 -1.50
C GLY A 6 -5.88 -13.85 -0.30
N GLY A 7 -6.78 -14.47 0.47
CA GLY A 7 -6.44 -15.18 1.70
C GLY A 7 -6.16 -14.27 2.91
N SER A 8 -6.44 -12.97 2.81
CA SER A 8 -6.48 -12.10 3.99
C SER A 8 -7.66 -12.45 4.90
N ASP A 9 -7.49 -12.18 6.19
CA ASP A 9 -8.54 -12.32 7.19
C ASP A 9 -9.48 -11.11 7.13
N TRP A 10 -10.52 -11.24 6.30
CA TRP A 10 -11.56 -10.23 6.11
C TRP A 10 -12.41 -9.97 7.36
N LYS A 11 -12.34 -10.82 8.39
CA LYS A 11 -13.06 -10.60 9.65
C LYS A 11 -12.26 -9.74 10.64
N ASN A 12 -10.96 -9.60 10.42
CA ASN A 12 -10.03 -8.90 11.33
C ASN A 12 -9.41 -7.64 10.68
N ILE A 13 -10.19 -6.95 9.85
CA ILE A 13 -9.82 -5.65 9.29
C ILE A 13 -9.76 -4.63 10.42
N ARG A 14 -8.70 -3.82 10.46
CA ARG A 14 -8.56 -2.74 11.43
C ARG A 14 -8.42 -1.41 10.70
N THR A 15 -9.24 -0.43 11.08
CA THR A 15 -9.04 0.96 10.71
C THR A 15 -7.93 1.54 11.57
N GLU A 16 -6.81 1.91 10.96
CA GLU A 16 -5.69 2.57 11.67
C GLU A 16 -5.73 4.09 11.46
N ARG A 17 -6.30 4.55 10.34
CA ARG A 17 -6.57 5.97 10.10
C ARG A 17 -7.76 6.15 9.16
N GLU A 18 -8.66 7.05 9.52
CA GLU A 18 -9.79 7.48 8.70
C GLU A 18 -10.11 8.93 9.05
N SER A 19 -9.16 9.83 8.77
CA SER A 19 -9.27 11.23 9.16
C SER A 19 -8.40 12.14 8.32
N GLY A 20 -8.92 13.36 8.06
CA GLY A 20 -8.22 14.37 7.26
C GLY A 20 -7.97 13.92 5.82
N GLY A 21 -8.92 13.22 5.19
CA GLY A 21 -8.83 12.72 3.82
C GLY A 21 -7.77 11.65 3.60
N VAL A 22 -7.22 11.06 4.65
CA VAL A 22 -6.25 9.96 4.58
C VAL A 22 -6.84 8.72 5.22
N TYR A 23 -6.73 7.62 4.50
CA TYR A 23 -7.34 6.35 4.85
C TYR A 23 -6.25 5.28 4.93
N LEU A 24 -6.24 4.50 6.01
CA LEU A 24 -5.31 3.41 6.26
C LEU A 24 -6.04 2.27 6.96
N TYR A 25 -6.10 1.14 6.27
CA TYR A 25 -6.71 -0.09 6.76
C TYR A 25 -5.66 -1.19 6.82
N ARG A 26 -5.61 -1.92 7.94
CA ARG A 26 -4.73 -3.07 8.12
C ARG A 26 -5.52 -4.37 8.05
N PHE A 27 -4.98 -5.29 7.28
CA PHE A 27 -5.41 -6.66 7.10
C PHE A 27 -4.31 -7.60 7.63
N LEU A 28 -4.68 -8.85 7.91
CA LEU A 28 -3.72 -9.92 8.18
C LEU A 28 -3.78 -10.93 7.04
N LYS A 29 -2.66 -11.15 6.35
CA LYS A 29 -2.52 -12.16 5.30
C LYS A 29 -1.52 -13.20 5.78
N LYS A 30 -2.00 -14.42 6.04
CA LYS A 30 -1.19 -15.51 6.62
C LYS A 30 -0.42 -15.11 7.89
N GLY A 31 -1.01 -14.23 8.72
CA GLY A 31 -0.41 -13.72 9.95
C GLY A 31 0.48 -12.48 9.80
N SER A 32 0.88 -12.11 8.58
CA SER A 32 1.63 -10.88 8.30
C SER A 32 0.69 -9.71 8.02
N PRO A 33 1.00 -8.50 8.50
CA PRO A 33 0.20 -7.32 8.21
C PRO A 33 0.34 -6.89 6.74
N VAL A 34 -0.79 -6.51 6.16
CA VAL A 34 -0.88 -5.86 4.85
C VAL A 34 -1.75 -4.63 5.03
N TRP A 35 -1.32 -3.49 4.52
CA TRP A 35 -2.08 -2.26 4.59
C TRP A 35 -2.61 -1.85 3.22
N VAL A 36 -3.80 -1.26 3.22
CA VAL A 36 -4.36 -0.54 2.06
C VAL A 36 -4.51 0.91 2.47
N ALA A 37 -4.02 1.82 1.63
CA ALA A 37 -4.01 3.24 1.95
C ALA A 37 -4.29 4.11 0.75
N TRP A 38 -4.97 5.23 0.97
CA TRP A 38 -5.19 6.25 -0.05
C TRP A 38 -5.37 7.63 0.56
N ASN A 39 -5.24 8.64 -0.30
CA ASN A 39 -5.27 10.05 0.04
C ASN A 39 -6.23 10.78 -0.91
N ASP A 40 -7.32 11.31 -0.38
CA ASP A 40 -8.32 12.10 -1.12
C ASP A 40 -8.05 13.61 -1.05
N ASN A 41 -6.94 14.02 -0.44
CA ASN A 41 -6.55 15.44 -0.40
C ASN A 41 -5.83 15.85 -1.69
N GLU A 42 -5.89 17.14 -1.99
CA GLU A 42 -4.93 17.74 -2.92
C GLU A 42 -3.52 17.68 -2.33
N GLY A 43 -2.61 17.02 -3.05
CA GLY A 43 -1.20 16.89 -2.72
C GLY A 43 -0.87 15.78 -1.73
N ASP A 44 0.41 15.47 -1.66
CA ASP A 44 0.90 14.27 -0.98
C ASP A 44 0.75 14.30 0.54
N ARG A 45 0.62 13.09 1.10
CA ARG A 45 0.59 12.83 2.53
C ARG A 45 1.61 11.77 2.90
N THR A 46 2.12 11.83 4.13
CA THR A 46 3.05 10.83 4.65
C THR A 46 2.36 9.99 5.71
N LEU A 47 2.49 8.68 5.58
CA LEU A 47 2.11 7.69 6.59
C LEU A 47 3.36 7.15 7.30
N THR A 48 3.21 6.87 8.59
CA THR A 48 4.18 6.07 9.34
C THR A 48 3.65 4.64 9.43
N ILE A 49 4.42 3.69 8.93
CA ILE A 49 4.09 2.26 8.96
C ILE A 49 5.04 1.56 9.94
N PRO A 50 4.54 0.77 10.90
CA PRO A 50 5.37 0.06 11.87
C PRO A 50 5.98 -1.22 11.26
N ALA A 51 6.82 -1.04 10.25
CA ALA A 51 7.56 -2.10 9.59
C ALA A 51 8.96 -1.63 9.17
N ALA A 52 9.96 -2.50 9.33
CA ALA A 52 11.33 -2.21 8.92
C ALA A 52 11.53 -2.30 7.40
N LYS A 53 10.77 -3.16 6.72
CA LYS A 53 10.81 -3.34 5.26
C LYS A 53 9.41 -3.60 4.73
N VAL A 54 9.08 -2.92 3.64
CA VAL A 54 7.81 -3.14 2.95
C VAL A 54 7.98 -3.10 1.44
N LYS A 55 7.04 -3.72 0.74
CA LYS A 55 6.76 -3.46 -0.67
C LYS A 55 5.52 -2.59 -0.77
N VAL A 56 5.63 -1.45 -1.44
CA VAL A 56 4.49 -0.58 -1.77
C VAL A 56 4.13 -0.83 -3.23
N THR A 57 2.87 -1.14 -3.52
CA THR A 57 2.36 -1.37 -4.87
C THR A 57 1.18 -0.46 -5.14
N GLN A 58 1.21 0.33 -6.22
CA GLN A 58 0.08 1.17 -6.63
C GLN A 58 -1.07 0.31 -7.14
N LEU A 59 -2.31 0.72 -6.84
CA LEU A 59 -3.53 0.04 -7.29
C LEU A 59 -3.97 0.45 -8.70
N VAL A 60 -3.34 1.48 -9.27
CA VAL A 60 -3.61 1.94 -10.64
C VAL A 60 -2.50 1.38 -11.54
N PRO A 61 -2.84 0.66 -12.62
CA PRO A 61 -1.84 0.19 -13.59
C PRO A 61 -1.10 1.38 -14.22
N ARG A 62 0.15 1.18 -14.64
CA ARG A 62 0.91 2.18 -15.39
C ARG A 62 0.19 2.50 -16.70
N PHE A 63 -0.47 3.66 -16.76
CA PHE A 63 -1.31 4.06 -17.89
C PHE A 63 -0.71 5.18 -18.75
N GLU A 64 0.55 5.58 -18.52
CA GLU A 64 1.19 6.73 -19.19
C GLU A 64 1.06 6.73 -20.74
N SER A 65 0.89 5.56 -21.36
CA SER A 65 0.71 5.44 -22.82
C SER A 65 -0.72 5.14 -23.28
N GLY A 66 -1.70 5.02 -22.36
CA GLY A 66 -3.10 4.67 -22.68
C GLY A 66 -3.28 3.31 -23.35
N LYS A 67 -2.25 2.46 -23.36
CA LYS A 67 -2.29 1.12 -23.96
C LYS A 67 -3.02 0.16 -23.05
N ASP A 68 -3.78 -0.74 -23.65
CA ASP A 68 -4.37 -1.87 -22.94
C ASP A 68 -3.30 -2.64 -22.15
N VAL A 69 -3.62 -3.00 -20.91
CA VAL A 69 -2.78 -3.87 -20.08
C VAL A 69 -2.84 -5.28 -20.67
N THR A 70 -1.86 -5.61 -21.52
CA THR A 70 -1.79 -6.91 -22.20
C THR A 70 -1.30 -8.05 -21.29
N SER A 71 -0.58 -7.70 -20.22
CA SER A 71 -0.19 -8.61 -19.14
C SER A 71 -0.24 -7.87 -17.81
N TYR A 72 -0.66 -8.56 -16.75
CA TYR A 72 -0.65 -8.01 -15.39
C TYR A 72 0.73 -8.11 -14.72
N ASP A 73 1.66 -8.88 -15.29
CA ASP A 73 3.02 -9.00 -14.78
C ASP A 73 3.75 -7.66 -14.94
N GLY A 74 3.99 -6.98 -13.83
CA GLY A 74 4.62 -5.66 -13.82
C GLY A 74 3.71 -4.52 -14.30
N ALA A 75 2.41 -4.74 -14.47
CA ALA A 75 1.45 -3.71 -14.88
C ALA A 75 1.29 -2.62 -13.81
N PHE A 76 1.54 -2.95 -12.55
CA PHE A 76 1.43 -2.05 -11.42
C PHE A 76 2.81 -1.60 -10.96
N GLU A 77 2.94 -0.31 -10.67
CA GLU A 77 4.16 0.20 -10.07
C GLU A 77 4.36 -0.34 -8.66
N SER A 78 5.56 -0.85 -8.38
CA SER A 78 5.92 -1.24 -7.02
C SER A 78 7.33 -0.80 -6.67
N GLN A 79 7.53 -0.48 -5.39
CA GLN A 79 8.81 -0.10 -4.82
C GLN A 79 9.03 -0.83 -3.49
N ASP A 80 10.24 -1.31 -3.24
CA ASP A 80 10.63 -1.82 -1.93
C ASP A 80 11.25 -0.67 -1.11
N LEU A 81 10.75 -0.45 0.10
CA LEU A 81 11.24 0.57 1.03
C LEU A 81 11.80 -0.10 2.28
N SER A 82 12.87 0.48 2.82
CA SER A 82 13.50 0.04 4.07
C SER A 82 13.61 1.21 5.03
N ALA A 83 13.33 0.96 6.30
CA ALA A 83 13.53 1.90 7.38
C ALA A 83 15.03 2.21 7.56
N THR A 84 15.33 3.39 8.10
CA THR A 84 16.69 3.74 8.52
C THR A 84 17.22 2.72 9.53
N ALA A 85 18.53 2.44 9.50
CA ALA A 85 19.15 1.49 10.43
C ALA A 85 18.76 1.78 11.88
N GLY A 86 18.19 0.77 12.55
CA GLY A 86 17.71 0.87 13.94
C GLY A 86 16.27 1.36 14.12
N SER A 87 15.55 1.72 13.04
CA SER A 87 14.13 2.08 13.09
C SER A 87 13.23 0.88 12.81
N SER A 88 12.17 0.74 13.60
CA SER A 88 11.05 -0.18 13.35
C SER A 88 9.92 0.46 12.55
N GLU A 89 10.08 1.72 12.15
CA GLU A 89 9.07 2.50 11.46
C GLU A 89 9.61 3.09 10.15
N LEU A 90 8.71 3.15 9.17
CA LEU A 90 8.95 3.60 7.82
C LEU A 90 8.01 4.76 7.49
N ARG A 91 8.50 5.76 6.77
CA ARG A 91 7.67 6.79 6.14
C ARG A 91 7.28 6.38 4.72
N VAL A 92 5.99 6.25 4.45
CA VAL A 92 5.43 6.00 3.11
C VAL A 92 4.75 7.25 2.60
N ARG A 93 5.11 7.69 1.40
CA ARG A 93 4.47 8.81 0.70
C ARG A 93 3.22 8.30 -0.04
N LEU A 94 2.08 8.91 0.22
CA LEU A 94 0.83 8.72 -0.49
C LEU A 94 0.61 9.90 -1.44
N GLY A 95 0.60 9.61 -2.74
CA GLY A 95 0.13 10.54 -3.77
C GLY A 95 -1.33 10.29 -4.11
N ASP A 96 -1.68 10.52 -5.37
CA ASP A 96 -3.06 10.47 -5.86
C ASP A 96 -3.59 9.05 -6.11
N SER A 97 -2.69 8.08 -6.24
CA SER A 97 -3.06 6.67 -6.48
C SER A 97 -3.11 5.90 -5.16
N PRO A 98 -4.16 5.11 -4.92
CA PRO A 98 -4.23 4.23 -3.77
C PRO A 98 -3.16 3.13 -3.86
N VAL A 99 -2.70 2.63 -2.70
CA VAL A 99 -1.58 1.69 -2.60
C VAL A 99 -1.89 0.50 -1.68
N ILE A 100 -1.23 -0.63 -1.95
CA ILE A 100 -1.06 -1.75 -1.01
C ILE A 100 0.36 -1.70 -0.47
N ILE A 101 0.50 -1.90 0.84
CA ILE A 101 1.78 -1.96 1.53
C ILE A 101 1.89 -3.34 2.18
N GLU A 102 2.84 -4.16 1.74
CA GLU A 102 3.06 -5.52 2.24
C GLU A 102 4.36 -5.58 3.03
N GLN A 103 4.34 -6.14 4.24
CA GLN A 103 5.57 -6.38 4.99
C GLN A 103 6.46 -7.43 4.27
N ARG A 104 7.77 -7.19 4.28
CA ARG A 104 8.79 -8.09 3.71
C ARG A 104 9.63 -8.76 4.78
#